data_AF-A0AAJ6CL71-F1
#
_entry.id   AF-A0AAJ6CL71-F1
#
_cell.length_a   1.000
_cell.length_b   1.000
_cell.length_c   1.000
_cell.angle_alpha   90.00
_cell.angle_beta   90.00
_cell.angle_gamma   90.00
#
_symmetry.space_group_name_H-M   'P 1'
#
loop_
_entity.id
_entity.type
_entity.pdbx_description
1 polymer ?
#
loop_
_entity_poly.entity_id
_entity_poly.type
_entity_poly.pdbx_seq_one_letter_code
_entity_poly.pdbx_strand_id
1 'polypeptide(L)'
;MFATKAVRFVPSAMRASTATKFLRTKRTTNIAGLEIHPDPLPELVSTYTHTLNVLKGLPESAVFRQSSEAVTQQRLDIVKEAMTPTSRETVYGSEAAIDRVVAAIDGGLIEEIVEQANDEFHLAAKMIDWKPMLKDRWGSRSLRLSKENMRAFNACHLCLQTAQQPVCCPEGHLYCKMCILSDLLKQKSVLAEHAKRCEDHAQEEHKEAAQVKASADAKRVATFERNESLIAPGSKRKHEEMGDMPRKRAESSDAASSMPAFWLPNMAPQVHDQGAKSSPDRASTTLCTATRPHKLLAKHLIQVCFSIRPRDGQDQTFCPCCKKEYTNVSQTYVLRPCGHVFCASCTATLVTKPLEESGKASSCPECSASIQARRDVIPLEREGTGFASGGQSEVHTQGIAFQG
;
A
#
# COMPACT_ATOMS: atom_id res chain seq x y z
N MET A 1 17.03 -41.52 -26.82
CA MET A 1 16.78 -41.28 -28.25
C MET A 1 15.53 -40.41 -28.37
N PHE A 2 15.69 -39.08 -28.47
CA PHE A 2 14.57 -38.18 -28.74
C PHE A 2 15.00 -37.26 -29.88
N ALA A 3 14.39 -37.48 -31.05
CA ALA A 3 14.70 -36.74 -32.26
C ALA A 3 14.02 -35.37 -32.21
N THR A 4 14.81 -34.31 -32.01
CA THR A 4 14.37 -32.92 -32.22
C THR A 4 14.21 -32.68 -33.73
N LYS A 5 12.96 -32.61 -34.18
CA LYS A 5 12.61 -32.31 -35.57
C LYS A 5 12.75 -30.79 -35.78
N ALA A 6 13.91 -30.35 -36.23
CA ALA A 6 14.13 -28.97 -36.64
C ALA A 6 13.30 -28.68 -37.90
N VAL A 7 12.24 -27.87 -37.75
CA VAL A 7 11.49 -27.33 -38.87
C VAL A 7 12.36 -26.25 -39.51
N ARG A 8 13.03 -26.59 -40.60
CA ARG A 8 13.70 -25.61 -41.47
C ARG A 8 12.60 -24.78 -42.14
N PHE A 9 12.50 -23.53 -41.74
CA PHE A 9 11.70 -22.54 -42.46
C PHE A 9 12.39 -22.29 -43.81
N VAL A 10 11.87 -22.91 -44.87
CA VAL A 10 12.27 -22.56 -46.24
C VAL A 10 11.58 -21.24 -46.55
N PRO A 11 12.29 -20.17 -46.94
CA PRO A 11 11.65 -18.95 -47.38
C PRO A 11 10.87 -19.30 -48.65
N SER A 12 9.55 -19.38 -48.53
CA SER A 12 8.66 -19.46 -49.68
C SER A 12 8.87 -18.19 -50.46
N ALA A 13 9.31 -18.33 -51.72
CA ALA A 13 9.48 -17.21 -52.63
C ALA A 13 8.16 -16.41 -52.62
N MET A 14 8.21 -15.23 -52.00
CA MET A 14 7.10 -14.29 -52.03
C MET A 14 6.79 -14.03 -53.50
N ARG A 15 5.62 -14.48 -53.93
CA ARG A 15 4.99 -13.99 -55.15
C ARG A 15 5.08 -12.48 -55.12
N ALA A 16 5.56 -11.89 -56.23
CA ALA A 16 5.65 -10.45 -56.42
C ALA A 16 4.37 -9.78 -55.91
N SER A 17 4.47 -9.06 -54.79
CA SER A 17 3.36 -8.27 -54.28
C SER A 17 3.05 -7.19 -55.30
N THR A 18 1.78 -7.13 -55.68
CA THR A 18 1.12 -6.03 -56.37
C THR A 18 1.76 -4.69 -56.01
N ALA A 19 2.17 -3.93 -57.03
CA ALA A 19 2.70 -2.58 -56.85
C ALA A 19 1.81 -1.77 -55.90
N THR A 20 2.34 -1.39 -54.74
CA THR A 20 1.65 -0.59 -53.73
C THR A 20 1.28 0.74 -54.38
N LYS A 21 -0.01 1.01 -54.55
CA LYS A 21 -0.48 2.27 -55.13
C LYS A 21 -0.17 3.38 -54.11
N PHE A 22 0.71 4.30 -54.49
CA PHE A 22 1.02 5.45 -53.65
C PHE A 22 -0.10 6.49 -53.78
N LEU A 23 -1.04 6.49 -52.83
CA LEU A 23 -2.24 7.35 -52.85
C LEU A 23 -2.10 8.50 -51.85
N ARG A 24 -0.94 9.17 -51.88
CA ARG A 24 -0.60 10.28 -50.97
C ARG A 24 -0.04 11.47 -51.72
N THR A 25 -0.41 12.67 -51.26
CA THR A 25 0.13 13.96 -51.76
C THR A 25 1.21 14.51 -50.83
N LYS A 26 1.14 14.19 -49.54
CA LYS A 26 2.11 14.62 -48.54
C LYS A 26 3.46 13.95 -48.79
N ARG A 27 4.56 14.72 -48.61
CA ARG A 27 5.95 14.27 -48.82
C ARG A 27 6.69 13.96 -47.52
N THR A 28 6.34 14.64 -46.43
CA THR A 28 6.88 14.43 -45.08
C THR A 28 5.78 14.61 -44.03
N THR A 29 5.90 13.90 -42.90
CA THR A 29 5.03 14.05 -41.70
C THR A 29 5.49 15.19 -40.78
N ASN A 30 6.68 15.74 -41.01
CA ASN A 30 7.39 16.69 -40.14
C ASN A 30 7.70 16.17 -38.72
N ILE A 31 7.62 14.85 -38.50
CA ILE A 31 8.02 14.18 -37.26
C ILE A 31 9.23 13.29 -37.55
N ALA A 32 10.29 13.42 -36.75
CA ALA A 32 11.50 12.63 -36.93
C ALA A 32 11.21 11.14 -36.64
N GLY A 33 11.56 10.27 -37.58
CA GLY A 33 11.37 8.81 -37.43
C GLY A 33 10.00 8.27 -37.85
N LEU A 34 9.04 9.13 -38.23
CA LEU A 34 7.71 8.72 -38.69
C LEU A 34 7.58 8.92 -40.20
N GLU A 35 7.73 7.84 -40.97
CA GLU A 35 7.65 7.88 -42.44
C GLU A 35 6.20 7.91 -42.94
N ILE A 36 5.98 8.46 -44.13
CA ILE A 36 4.63 8.49 -44.74
C ILE A 36 4.25 7.09 -45.22
N HIS A 37 3.10 6.63 -44.75
CA HIS A 37 2.53 5.37 -45.21
C HIS A 37 1.86 5.52 -46.59
N PRO A 38 2.16 4.64 -47.58
CA PRO A 38 1.67 4.78 -48.96
C PRO A 38 0.17 4.59 -49.12
N ASP A 39 -0.46 3.75 -48.29
CA ASP A 39 -1.91 3.49 -48.27
C ASP A 39 -2.40 3.08 -46.86
N PRO A 40 -2.65 4.03 -45.94
CA PRO A 40 -2.88 3.75 -44.51
C PRO A 40 -4.27 3.19 -44.17
N LEU A 41 -5.30 3.47 -44.97
CA LEU A 41 -6.68 3.05 -44.69
C LEU A 41 -6.87 1.52 -44.71
N PRO A 42 -6.42 0.77 -45.73
CA PRO A 42 -6.53 -0.69 -45.71
C PRO A 42 -5.65 -1.34 -44.63
N GLU A 43 -4.50 -0.73 -44.32
CA GLU A 43 -3.62 -1.19 -43.25
C GLU A 43 -4.35 -1.13 -41.90
N LEU A 44 -4.97 0.01 -41.56
CA LEU A 44 -5.77 0.17 -40.33
C LEU A 44 -6.89 -0.85 -40.23
N VAL A 45 -7.62 -1.11 -41.32
CA VAL A 45 -8.66 -2.15 -41.33
C VAL A 45 -8.05 -3.52 -41.03
N SER A 46 -6.90 -3.84 -41.62
CA SER A 46 -6.22 -5.11 -41.38
C SER A 46 -5.76 -5.23 -39.92
N THR A 47 -5.16 -4.18 -39.34
CA THR A 47 -4.64 -4.18 -37.97
C THR A 47 -5.76 -4.24 -36.94
N TYR A 48 -6.84 -3.47 -37.09
CA TYR A 48 -7.98 -3.53 -36.18
C TYR A 48 -8.73 -4.86 -36.25
N THR A 49 -8.93 -5.42 -37.44
CA THR A 49 -9.54 -6.76 -37.57
C THR A 49 -8.67 -7.84 -36.96
N HIS A 50 -7.34 -7.73 -37.08
CA HIS A 50 -6.41 -8.65 -36.44
C HIS A 50 -6.44 -8.52 -34.91
N THR A 51 -6.47 -7.28 -34.41
CA THR A 51 -6.58 -6.97 -32.96
C THR A 51 -7.87 -7.54 -32.38
N LEU A 52 -9.03 -7.33 -33.02
CA LEU A 52 -10.30 -7.93 -32.60
C LEU A 52 -10.26 -9.46 -32.57
N ASN A 53 -9.51 -10.10 -33.47
CA ASN A 53 -9.35 -11.55 -33.44
C ASN A 53 -8.45 -12.03 -32.29
N VAL A 54 -7.41 -11.27 -31.94
CA VAL A 54 -6.55 -11.55 -30.78
C VAL A 54 -7.34 -11.38 -29.47
N LEU A 55 -8.14 -10.33 -29.36
CA LEU A 55 -8.94 -10.03 -28.16
C LEU A 55 -9.94 -11.15 -27.81
N LYS A 56 -10.45 -11.90 -28.81
CA LYS A 56 -11.29 -13.10 -28.58
C LYS A 56 -10.60 -14.19 -27.74
N GLY A 57 -9.27 -14.22 -27.68
CA GLY A 57 -8.51 -15.15 -26.84
C GLY A 57 -8.53 -14.82 -25.33
N LEU A 58 -8.97 -13.61 -24.97
CA LEU A 58 -9.14 -13.16 -23.59
C LEU A 58 -10.56 -13.48 -23.07
N PRO A 59 -10.79 -13.67 -21.76
CA PRO A 59 -12.13 -13.91 -21.23
C PRO A 59 -13.04 -12.68 -21.41
N GLU A 60 -14.34 -12.89 -21.65
CA GLU A 60 -15.33 -11.81 -21.87
C GLU A 60 -15.51 -10.88 -20.66
N SER A 61 -15.25 -11.38 -19.45
CA SER A 61 -15.30 -10.59 -18.23
C SER A 61 -14.10 -9.65 -18.03
N ALA A 62 -13.07 -9.72 -18.90
CA ALA A 62 -11.94 -8.82 -18.80
C ALA A 62 -12.31 -7.42 -19.33
N VAL A 63 -12.33 -6.43 -18.45
CA VAL A 63 -12.37 -4.98 -18.76
C VAL A 63 -11.43 -4.56 -19.88
N PHE A 64 -10.17 -5.00 -19.90
CA PHE A 64 -9.23 -4.68 -20.98
C PHE A 64 -9.75 -5.19 -22.33
N ARG A 65 -10.37 -6.38 -22.35
CA ARG A 65 -11.00 -6.91 -23.56
C ARG A 65 -12.19 -6.03 -23.94
N GLN A 66 -13.09 -5.72 -23.01
CA GLN A 66 -14.28 -4.91 -23.27
C GLN A 66 -13.95 -3.50 -23.77
N SER A 67 -13.01 -2.82 -23.11
CA SER A 67 -12.58 -1.47 -23.47
C SER A 67 -11.85 -1.46 -24.82
N SER A 68 -10.95 -2.41 -25.03
CA SER A 68 -10.18 -2.49 -26.27
C SER A 68 -11.06 -2.90 -27.45
N GLU A 69 -12.00 -3.83 -27.26
CA GLU A 69 -13.00 -4.20 -28.28
C GLU A 69 -13.88 -3.00 -28.63
N ALA A 70 -14.38 -2.23 -27.64
CA ALA A 70 -15.20 -1.06 -27.90
C ALA A 70 -14.45 0.01 -28.72
N VAL A 71 -13.22 0.36 -28.32
CA VAL A 71 -12.40 1.38 -29.01
C VAL A 71 -11.99 0.91 -30.41
N THR A 72 -11.51 -0.33 -30.54
CA THR A 72 -11.08 -0.86 -31.85
C THR A 72 -12.25 -1.04 -32.81
N GLN A 73 -13.43 -1.44 -32.32
CA GLN A 73 -14.65 -1.54 -33.13
C GLN A 73 -15.11 -0.16 -33.60
N GLN A 74 -15.16 0.84 -32.71
CA GLN A 74 -15.51 2.22 -33.07
C GLN A 74 -14.57 2.78 -34.14
N ARG A 75 -13.25 2.62 -33.96
CA ARG A 75 -12.25 3.10 -34.92
C ARG A 75 -12.34 2.36 -36.25
N LEU A 76 -12.59 1.05 -36.23
CA LEU A 76 -12.80 0.26 -37.44
C LEU A 76 -14.03 0.71 -38.23
N ASP A 77 -15.12 1.05 -37.55
CA ASP A 77 -16.35 1.51 -38.19
C ASP A 77 -16.16 2.89 -38.83
N ILE A 78 -15.45 3.81 -38.16
CA ILE A 78 -15.05 5.12 -38.73
C ILE A 78 -14.22 4.94 -40.00
N VAL A 79 -13.21 4.05 -39.97
CA VAL A 79 -12.35 3.80 -41.13
C VAL A 79 -13.14 3.18 -42.29
N LYS A 80 -14.04 2.22 -42.01
CA LYS A 80 -14.90 1.60 -43.03
C LYS A 80 -15.87 2.59 -43.67
N GLU A 81 -16.46 3.48 -42.88
CA GLU A 81 -17.36 4.52 -43.39
C GLU A 81 -16.63 5.50 -44.31
N ALA A 82 -15.39 5.85 -43.98
CA ALA A 82 -14.56 6.72 -44.80
C ALA A 82 -14.08 6.07 -46.12
N MET A 83 -14.03 4.73 -46.17
CA MET A 83 -13.59 3.93 -47.33
C MET A 83 -14.71 3.79 -48.38
N THR A 84 -14.82 4.76 -49.28
CA THR A 84 -15.68 4.69 -50.47
C THR A 84 -14.90 4.19 -51.70
N PRO A 85 -15.55 3.64 -52.75
CA PRO A 85 -14.84 3.23 -53.98
C PRO A 85 -14.01 4.36 -54.60
N THR A 86 -14.50 5.60 -54.54
CA THR A 86 -13.78 6.80 -55.00
C THR A 86 -12.49 7.07 -54.21
N SER A 87 -12.48 6.75 -52.90
CA SER A 87 -11.31 6.94 -52.04
C SER A 87 -10.15 5.96 -52.33
N ARG A 88 -10.43 4.84 -53.00
CA ARG A 88 -9.44 3.79 -53.33
C ARG A 88 -8.80 3.93 -54.70
N GLU A 89 -9.35 4.79 -55.54
CA GLU A 89 -8.93 4.93 -56.95
C GLU A 89 -8.21 6.25 -57.21
N THR A 90 -8.55 7.32 -56.50
CA THR A 90 -8.02 8.67 -56.77
C THR A 90 -7.21 9.21 -55.59
N VAL A 91 -6.06 9.82 -55.87
CA VAL A 91 -5.15 10.44 -54.86
C VAL A 91 -5.85 11.54 -54.04
N TYR A 92 -6.71 12.36 -54.65
CA TYR A 92 -7.49 13.36 -53.92
C TYR A 92 -8.61 12.75 -53.06
N GLY A 93 -9.14 11.60 -53.49
CA GLY A 93 -10.18 10.87 -52.77
C GLY A 93 -9.63 10.20 -51.51
N SER A 94 -8.41 9.66 -51.56
CA SER A 94 -7.73 9.07 -50.41
C SER A 94 -7.36 10.12 -49.36
N GLU A 95 -6.83 11.28 -49.77
CA GLU A 95 -6.53 12.39 -48.85
C GLU A 95 -7.78 12.89 -48.13
N ALA A 96 -8.87 13.13 -48.87
CA ALA A 96 -10.14 13.56 -48.27
C ALA A 96 -10.72 12.51 -47.30
N ALA A 97 -10.50 11.22 -47.57
CA ALA A 97 -10.91 10.16 -46.65
C ALA A 97 -10.03 10.11 -45.39
N ILE A 98 -8.71 10.30 -45.55
CA ILE A 98 -7.74 10.36 -44.44
C ILE A 98 -8.07 11.53 -43.51
N ASP A 99 -8.35 12.71 -44.05
CA ASP A 99 -8.70 13.89 -43.24
C ASP A 99 -9.99 13.68 -42.45
N ARG A 100 -10.99 12.99 -43.01
CA ARG A 100 -12.22 12.60 -42.28
C ARG A 100 -11.93 11.63 -41.14
N VAL A 101 -11.09 10.63 -41.35
CA VAL A 101 -10.71 9.65 -40.32
C VAL A 101 -9.95 10.33 -39.19
N VAL A 102 -8.97 11.16 -39.52
CA VAL A 102 -8.18 11.93 -38.54
C VAL A 102 -9.08 12.83 -37.70
N ALA A 103 -10.00 13.56 -38.34
CA ALA A 103 -10.93 14.44 -37.63
C ALA A 103 -11.91 13.66 -36.73
N ALA A 104 -12.32 12.45 -37.11
CA ALA A 104 -13.25 11.64 -36.34
C ALA A 104 -12.60 10.89 -35.16
N ILE A 105 -11.32 10.52 -35.27
CA ILE A 105 -10.58 9.79 -34.23
C ILE A 105 -9.88 10.75 -33.23
N ASP A 106 -9.63 12.00 -33.65
CA ASP A 106 -8.89 13.02 -32.86
C ASP A 106 -7.50 12.53 -32.43
N GLY A 107 -6.79 11.92 -33.38
CA GLY A 107 -5.56 11.14 -33.13
C GLY A 107 -4.27 11.73 -33.71
N GLY A 108 -4.25 13.00 -34.13
CA GLY A 108 -3.08 13.61 -34.74
C GLY A 108 -2.93 13.27 -36.23
N LEU A 109 -1.79 12.73 -36.66
CA LEU A 109 -1.58 12.28 -38.05
C LEU A 109 -2.07 10.84 -38.25
N ILE A 110 -2.42 10.50 -39.50
CA ILE A 110 -2.88 9.13 -39.81
C ILE A 110 -1.79 8.09 -39.58
N GLU A 111 -0.52 8.48 -39.76
CA GLU A 111 0.64 7.64 -39.49
C GLU A 111 0.79 7.33 -37.99
N GLU A 112 0.48 8.27 -37.11
CA GLU A 112 0.47 8.04 -35.65
C GLU A 112 -0.66 7.09 -35.25
N ILE A 113 -1.83 7.20 -35.90
CA ILE A 113 -2.96 6.29 -35.67
C ILE A 113 -2.60 4.85 -36.10
N VAL A 114 -1.81 4.69 -37.17
CA VAL A 114 -1.30 3.37 -37.60
C VAL A 114 -0.31 2.80 -36.58
N GLU A 115 0.61 3.62 -36.05
CA GLU A 115 1.53 3.20 -35.00
C GLU A 115 0.78 2.80 -33.72
N GLN A 116 -0.19 3.61 -33.28
CA GLN A 116 -1.08 3.29 -32.16
C GLN A 116 -1.83 1.97 -32.36
N ALA A 117 -2.37 1.72 -33.57
CA ALA A 117 -3.06 0.48 -33.86
C ALA A 117 -2.14 -0.75 -33.78
N ASN A 118 -0.88 -0.62 -34.23
CA ASN A 118 0.12 -1.66 -34.14
C ASN A 118 0.57 -1.90 -32.68
N ASP A 119 0.72 -0.83 -31.90
CA ASP A 119 1.03 -0.92 -30.47
C ASP A 119 -0.10 -1.59 -29.68
N GLU A 120 -1.36 -1.25 -29.97
CA GLU A 120 -2.55 -1.89 -29.40
C GLU A 120 -2.59 -3.38 -29.74
N PHE A 121 -2.27 -3.74 -30.99
CA PHE A 121 -2.16 -5.13 -31.42
C PHE A 121 -1.06 -5.88 -30.64
N HIS A 122 0.14 -5.31 -30.54
CA HIS A 122 1.27 -5.91 -29.81
C HIS A 122 0.98 -6.03 -28.32
N LEU A 123 0.31 -5.05 -27.72
CA LEU A 123 -0.12 -5.10 -26.33
C LEU A 123 -1.15 -6.22 -26.11
N ALA A 124 -2.15 -6.34 -27.00
CA ALA A 124 -3.14 -7.40 -26.93
C ALA A 124 -2.51 -8.80 -27.03
N ALA A 125 -1.50 -8.96 -27.90
CA ALA A 125 -0.73 -10.21 -28.00
C ALA A 125 0.03 -10.53 -26.70
N LYS A 126 0.73 -9.54 -26.11
CA LYS A 126 1.43 -9.70 -24.83
C LYS A 126 0.48 -10.03 -23.67
N MET A 127 -0.74 -9.48 -23.67
CA MET A 127 -1.74 -9.77 -22.65
C MET A 127 -2.16 -11.25 -22.63
N ILE A 128 -2.14 -11.93 -23.78
CA ILE A 128 -2.39 -13.38 -23.85
C ILE A 128 -1.24 -14.15 -23.20
N ASP A 129 0.01 -13.76 -23.43
CA ASP A 129 1.19 -14.40 -22.82
C ASP A 129 1.24 -14.21 -21.30
N TRP A 130 0.76 -13.08 -20.79
CA TRP A 130 0.70 -12.79 -19.34
C TRP A 130 -0.50 -13.42 -18.62
N LYS A 131 -1.51 -13.86 -19.36
CA LYS A 131 -2.72 -14.53 -18.83
C LYS A 131 -2.42 -15.67 -17.83
N PRO A 132 -1.52 -16.64 -18.10
CA PRO A 132 -1.20 -17.69 -17.13
C PRO A 132 -0.53 -17.16 -15.85
N MET A 133 0.29 -16.12 -15.93
CA MET A 133 0.99 -15.55 -14.76
C MET A 133 0.05 -14.81 -13.81
N LEU A 134 -1.07 -14.29 -14.33
CA LEU A 134 -2.06 -13.54 -13.56
C LEU A 134 -3.19 -14.42 -13.02
N LYS A 135 -3.34 -15.66 -13.52
CA LYS A 135 -4.42 -16.58 -13.14
C LYS A 135 -4.43 -16.91 -11.64
N ASP A 136 -3.27 -17.00 -11.00
CA ASP A 136 -3.17 -17.29 -9.56
C ASP A 136 -3.47 -16.07 -8.66
N ARG A 137 -3.41 -14.86 -9.23
CA ARG A 137 -3.58 -13.57 -8.52
C ARG A 137 -4.90 -12.85 -8.82
N TRP A 138 -5.71 -13.40 -9.73
CA TRP A 138 -6.97 -12.82 -10.14
C TRP A 138 -8.10 -13.18 -9.15
N GLY A 139 -8.89 -12.17 -8.75
CA GLY A 139 -10.10 -12.34 -7.94
C GLY A 139 -9.85 -12.44 -6.43
N SER A 140 -10.91 -12.23 -5.65
CA SER A 140 -10.87 -12.45 -4.20
C SER A 140 -10.81 -13.95 -3.90
N ARG A 141 -9.81 -14.37 -3.12
CA ARG A 141 -9.67 -15.78 -2.70
C ARG A 141 -9.94 -15.87 -1.20
N SER A 142 -10.84 -16.76 -0.82
CA SER A 142 -11.01 -17.21 0.56
C SER A 142 -10.37 -18.59 0.70
N LEU A 143 -9.50 -18.75 1.70
CA LEU A 143 -8.95 -20.04 2.08
C LEU A 143 -9.22 -20.28 3.56
N ARG A 144 -9.78 -21.45 3.86
CA ARG A 144 -9.93 -21.93 5.24
C ARG A 144 -8.57 -22.42 5.75
N LEU A 145 -8.11 -21.83 6.84
CA LEU A 145 -6.86 -22.25 7.47
C LEU A 145 -7.07 -23.58 8.20
N SER A 146 -6.31 -24.60 7.79
CA SER A 146 -6.21 -25.88 8.49
C SER A 146 -5.39 -25.75 9.79
N LYS A 147 -5.42 -26.79 10.63
CA LYS A 147 -4.67 -26.87 11.91
C LYS A 147 -3.18 -26.53 11.78
N GLU A 148 -2.57 -26.86 10.65
CA GLU A 148 -1.15 -26.63 10.36
C GLU A 148 -0.81 -25.15 10.20
N ASN A 149 -1.80 -24.32 9.86
CA ASN A 149 -1.65 -22.87 9.73
C ASN A 149 -1.92 -22.12 11.03
N MET A 150 -2.16 -22.84 12.13
CA MET A 150 -2.38 -22.25 13.45
C MET A 150 -1.13 -22.44 14.30
N ARG A 151 -0.72 -21.40 15.02
CA ARG A 151 0.39 -21.48 15.96
C ARG A 151 0.09 -22.50 17.06
N ALA A 152 1.12 -23.24 17.49
CA ALA A 152 1.02 -24.13 18.63
C ALA A 152 0.69 -23.35 19.93
N PHE A 153 -0.06 -23.95 20.86
CA PHE A 153 -0.47 -23.28 22.10
C PHE A 153 0.71 -22.87 23.01
N ASN A 154 1.83 -23.58 22.91
CA ASN A 154 3.05 -23.35 23.69
C ASN A 154 4.15 -22.65 22.88
N ALA A 155 3.83 -22.12 21.68
CA ALA A 155 4.79 -21.40 20.87
C ALA A 155 4.85 -19.90 21.18
N CYS A 156 6.04 -19.33 21.01
CA CYS A 156 6.32 -17.92 21.19
C CYS A 156 5.74 -17.08 20.04
N HIS A 157 5.13 -15.93 20.33
CA HIS A 157 4.59 -15.02 19.30
C HIS A 157 5.65 -14.37 18.41
N LEU A 158 6.91 -14.32 18.86
CA LEU A 158 8.00 -13.67 18.11
C LEU A 158 8.79 -14.65 17.24
N CYS A 159 9.14 -15.83 17.77
CA CYS A 159 9.93 -16.82 17.03
C CYS A 159 9.14 -18.00 16.49
N LEU A 160 7.85 -18.13 16.85
CA LEU A 160 6.93 -19.20 16.43
C LEU A 160 7.37 -20.63 16.79
N GLN A 161 8.47 -20.79 17.51
CA GLN A 161 8.93 -22.05 18.08
C GLN A 161 8.36 -22.26 19.48
N THR A 162 8.42 -23.50 19.98
CA THR A 162 8.11 -23.83 21.38
C THR A 162 8.87 -22.89 22.32
N ALA A 163 8.13 -22.23 23.22
CA ALA A 163 8.66 -21.16 24.02
C ALA A 163 9.70 -21.67 25.05
N GLN A 164 10.92 -21.14 24.95
CA GLN A 164 12.01 -21.39 25.88
C GLN A 164 11.94 -20.41 27.06
N GLN A 165 11.94 -20.92 28.29
CA GLN A 165 11.64 -20.13 29.50
C GLN A 165 10.41 -19.24 29.29
N PRO A 166 9.23 -19.85 29.16
CA PRO A 166 8.05 -19.14 28.69
C PRO A 166 7.64 -18.04 29.66
N VAL A 167 7.33 -16.88 29.11
CA VAL A 167 6.76 -15.74 29.83
C VAL A 167 5.50 -15.27 29.11
N CYS A 168 4.51 -14.81 29.86
CA CYS A 168 3.29 -14.25 29.29
C CYS A 168 3.11 -12.78 29.67
N CYS A 169 2.41 -12.05 28.81
CA CYS A 169 1.90 -10.72 29.16
C CYS A 169 0.56 -10.83 29.91
N PRO A 170 0.06 -9.74 30.51
CA PRO A 170 -1.23 -9.73 31.21
C PRO A 170 -2.43 -10.11 30.35
N GLU A 171 -2.35 -9.90 29.03
CA GLU A 171 -3.38 -10.27 28.04
C GLU A 171 -3.29 -11.74 27.59
N GLY A 172 -2.28 -12.50 28.04
CA GLY A 172 -2.18 -13.94 27.74
C GLY A 172 -1.33 -14.34 26.54
N HIS A 173 -0.61 -13.40 25.92
CA HIS A 173 0.32 -13.72 24.83
C HIS A 173 1.61 -14.33 25.37
N LEU A 174 2.03 -15.48 24.81
CA LEU A 174 3.20 -16.26 25.23
C LEU A 174 4.48 -15.91 24.44
N TYR A 175 5.61 -15.80 25.12
CA TYR A 175 6.91 -15.49 24.52
C TYR A 175 8.03 -16.32 25.14
N CYS A 176 9.13 -16.48 24.41
CA CYS A 176 10.42 -16.80 25.02
C CYS A 176 10.92 -15.57 25.79
N LYS A 177 11.47 -15.78 27.00
CA LYS A 177 12.04 -14.69 27.83
C LYS A 177 13.05 -13.83 27.05
N MET A 178 13.94 -14.46 26.30
CA MET A 178 14.94 -13.74 25.50
C MET A 178 14.34 -12.95 24.34
N CYS A 179 13.36 -13.52 23.64
CA CYS A 179 12.74 -12.87 22.48
C CYS A 179 12.01 -11.59 22.88
N ILE A 180 11.18 -11.65 23.93
CA ILE A 180 10.40 -10.49 24.36
C ILE A 180 11.27 -9.39 24.96
N LEU A 181 12.29 -9.75 25.74
CA LEU A 181 13.21 -8.75 26.28
C LEU A 181 14.01 -8.05 25.19
N SER A 182 14.47 -8.80 24.18
CA SER A 182 15.16 -8.22 23.02
C SER A 182 14.24 -7.28 22.23
N ASP A 183 12.97 -7.67 22.04
CA ASP A 183 11.97 -6.83 21.37
C ASP A 183 11.69 -5.53 22.15
N LEU A 184 11.46 -5.63 23.45
CA LEU A 184 11.25 -4.46 24.33
C LEU A 184 12.48 -3.52 24.34
N LEU A 185 13.70 -4.06 24.29
CA LEU A 185 14.91 -3.25 24.20
C LEU A 185 15.01 -2.52 22.84
N LYS A 186 14.71 -3.20 21.73
CA LYS A 186 14.65 -2.59 20.40
C LYS A 186 13.60 -1.49 20.32
N GLN A 187 12.41 -1.73 20.89
CA GLN A 187 11.39 -0.70 20.96
C GLN A 187 11.86 0.50 21.77
N LYS A 188 12.53 0.31 22.90
CA LYS A 188 13.10 1.41 23.68
C LYS A 188 14.15 2.21 22.91
N SER A 189 15.03 1.57 22.13
CA SER A 189 16.01 2.31 21.33
C SER A 189 15.33 3.15 20.24
N VAL A 190 14.34 2.59 19.56
CA VAL A 190 13.55 3.32 18.54
C VAL A 190 12.79 4.49 19.17
N LEU A 191 12.17 4.30 20.34
CA LEU A 191 11.49 5.37 21.06
C LEU A 191 12.46 6.47 21.52
N ALA A 192 13.67 6.11 21.95
CA ALA A 192 14.69 7.09 22.34
C ALA A 192 15.20 7.90 21.14
N GLU A 193 15.43 7.26 19.99
CA GLU A 193 15.79 7.95 18.75
C GLU A 193 14.68 8.89 18.28
N HIS A 194 13.42 8.44 18.34
CA HIS A 194 12.27 9.26 17.99
C HIS A 194 12.12 10.47 18.92
N ALA A 195 12.25 10.27 20.23
CA ALA A 195 12.20 11.36 21.21
C ALA A 195 13.28 12.41 20.93
N LYS A 196 14.51 11.98 20.62
CA LYS A 196 15.60 12.89 20.25
C LYS A 196 15.28 13.69 18.99
N ARG A 197 14.75 13.06 17.93
CA ARG A 197 14.36 13.76 16.70
C ARG A 197 13.27 14.81 16.95
N CYS A 198 12.29 14.50 17.80
CA CYS A 198 11.26 15.46 18.18
C CYS A 198 11.84 16.64 18.99
N GLU A 199 12.80 16.38 19.89
CA GLU A 199 13.51 17.42 20.64
C GLU A 199 14.32 18.33 19.71
N ASP A 200 15.08 17.75 18.76
CA ASP A 200 15.90 18.49 17.79
C ASP A 200 15.01 19.38 16.90
N HIS A 201 13.90 18.85 16.38
CA HIS A 201 12.93 19.62 15.57
C HIS A 201 12.29 20.77 16.38
N ALA A 202 11.90 20.52 17.64
CA ALA A 202 11.34 21.56 18.50
C ALA A 202 12.35 22.68 18.80
N GLN A 203 13.64 22.35 18.92
CA GLN A 203 14.71 23.35 19.08
C GLN A 203 14.91 24.17 17.80
N GLU A 204 14.86 23.54 16.62
CA GLU A 204 14.94 24.23 15.33
C GLU A 204 13.74 25.17 15.15
N GLU A 205 12.51 24.71 15.36
CA GLU A 205 11.31 25.55 15.31
C GLU A 205 11.39 26.74 16.28
N HIS A 206 11.90 26.54 17.50
CA HIS A 206 12.08 27.63 18.46
C HIS A 206 13.16 28.63 17.99
N LYS A 207 14.26 28.17 17.39
CA LYS A 207 15.31 29.02 16.82
C LYS A 207 14.79 29.82 15.62
N GLU A 208 14.07 29.16 14.71
CA GLU A 208 13.45 29.80 13.55
C GLU A 208 12.41 30.83 13.97
N ALA A 209 11.53 30.50 14.93
CA ALA A 209 10.55 31.43 15.47
C ALA A 209 11.22 32.63 16.16
N ALA A 210 12.33 32.42 16.88
CA ALA A 210 13.11 33.51 17.46
C ALA A 210 13.76 34.39 16.38
N GLN A 211 14.29 33.78 15.31
CA GLN A 211 14.87 34.50 14.17
C GLN A 211 13.81 35.31 13.41
N VAL A 212 12.62 34.74 13.18
CA VAL A 212 11.49 35.43 12.55
C VAL A 212 11.05 36.62 13.41
N LYS A 213 10.89 36.44 14.73
CA LYS A 213 10.57 37.53 15.66
C LYS A 213 11.63 38.62 15.67
N ALA A 214 12.91 38.25 15.78
CA ALA A 214 14.02 39.21 15.73
C ALA A 214 14.05 39.99 14.40
N SER A 215 13.78 39.32 13.27
CA SER A 215 13.70 39.98 11.96
C SER A 215 12.50 40.94 11.86
N ALA A 216 11.36 40.59 12.46
CA ALA A 216 10.17 41.44 12.50
C ALA A 216 10.40 42.67 13.39
N ASP A 217 11.03 42.49 14.55
CA ASP A 217 11.39 43.57 15.46
C ASP A 217 12.41 44.53 14.81
N ALA A 218 13.44 44.00 14.14
CA ALA A 218 14.41 44.82 13.41
C ALA A 218 13.75 45.63 12.28
N LYS A 219 12.83 45.02 11.52
CA LYS A 219 12.03 45.74 10.52
C LYS A 219 11.17 46.84 11.16
N ARG A 220 10.58 46.59 12.33
CA ARG A 220 9.75 47.55 13.07
C ARG A 220 10.54 48.74 13.60
N VAL A 221 11.76 48.50 14.10
CA VAL A 221 12.68 49.59 14.51
C VAL A 221 13.10 50.40 13.30
N ALA A 222 13.49 49.76 12.19
CA ALA A 222 13.91 50.46 10.97
C ALA A 222 12.78 51.29 10.33
N THR A 223 11.52 50.86 10.40
CA THR A 223 10.38 51.69 9.95
C THR A 223 10.13 52.86 10.89
N PHE A 224 10.29 52.67 12.20
CA PHE A 224 10.18 53.75 13.18
C PHE A 224 11.25 54.83 12.97
N GLU A 225 12.53 54.46 12.85
CA GLU A 225 13.65 55.39 12.59
C GLU A 225 13.46 56.18 11.28
N ARG A 226 12.96 55.52 10.23
CA ARG A 226 12.62 56.16 8.96
C ARG A 226 11.51 57.21 9.12
N ASN A 227 10.50 56.93 9.94
CA ASN A 227 9.39 57.84 10.19
C ASN A 227 9.78 59.03 11.08
N GLU A 228 10.65 58.84 12.06
CA GLU A 228 11.21 59.94 12.87
C GLU A 228 12.04 60.91 12.01
N SER A 229 12.80 60.38 11.03
CA SER A 229 13.57 61.20 10.09
C SER A 229 12.71 62.11 9.19
N LEU A 230 11.38 61.92 9.17
CA LEU A 230 10.42 62.76 8.44
C LEU A 230 9.83 63.90 9.30
N ILE A 231 10.09 63.93 10.61
CA ILE A 231 9.58 64.95 11.54
C ILE A 231 10.75 65.86 12.00
N ALA A 232 11.48 66.45 11.06
CA ALA A 232 12.34 67.60 11.35
C ALA A 232 11.49 68.89 11.28
N PRO A 233 11.47 69.76 12.32
CA PRO A 233 10.74 71.01 12.29
C PRO A 233 11.52 72.02 11.43
N GLY A 234 11.14 72.13 10.17
CA GLY A 234 11.65 73.16 9.28
C GLY A 234 12.17 72.63 7.96
N SER A 235 11.26 72.20 7.09
CA SER A 235 11.53 72.32 5.67
C SER A 235 10.25 72.69 4.94
N LYS A 236 10.29 73.85 4.27
CA LYS A 236 9.19 74.46 3.56
C LYS A 236 8.61 73.46 2.56
N ARG A 237 7.30 73.22 2.64
CA ARG A 237 6.55 72.61 1.52
C ARG A 237 6.65 73.56 0.32
N LYS A 238 7.57 73.29 -0.60
CA LYS A 238 7.52 73.83 -1.95
C LYS A 238 6.66 72.86 -2.76
N HIS A 239 5.46 73.32 -3.07
CA HIS A 239 4.55 72.67 -3.99
C HIS A 239 5.10 72.89 -5.41
N GLU A 240 5.78 71.90 -5.98
CA GLU A 240 6.13 71.88 -7.41
C GLU A 240 5.72 70.55 -8.03
N GLU A 241 5.25 70.69 -9.26
CA GLU A 241 4.38 69.82 -10.01
C GLU A 241 4.95 68.45 -10.38
N MET A 242 4.00 67.52 -10.44
CA MET A 242 3.89 66.38 -11.36
C MET A 242 4.91 66.39 -12.53
N GLY A 243 5.90 65.51 -12.43
CA GLY A 243 6.89 65.25 -13.49
C GLY A 243 7.25 63.77 -13.50
N ASP A 244 6.85 63.12 -14.58
CA ASP A 244 6.98 61.71 -14.94
C ASP A 244 8.43 61.18 -14.87
N MET A 245 8.65 60.07 -14.15
CA MET A 245 9.81 59.17 -14.35
C MET A 245 9.52 57.75 -13.82
N PRO A 246 10.19 56.72 -14.36
CA PRO A 246 9.65 55.40 -14.59
C PRO A 246 9.65 54.54 -13.32
N ARG A 247 8.58 53.74 -13.20
CA ARG A 247 8.45 52.66 -12.22
C ARG A 247 9.62 51.67 -12.37
N LYS A 248 10.62 51.76 -11.48
CA LYS A 248 11.42 50.60 -11.13
C LYS A 248 10.47 49.56 -10.57
N ARG A 249 10.32 48.44 -11.29
CA ARG A 249 9.69 47.21 -10.82
C ARG A 249 10.31 46.87 -9.47
N ALA A 250 9.60 47.18 -8.39
CA ALA A 250 9.72 46.40 -7.18
C ALA A 250 9.21 45.01 -7.55
N GLU A 251 10.11 44.02 -7.54
CA GLU A 251 9.72 42.62 -7.58
C GLU A 251 8.84 42.36 -6.36
N SER A 252 7.54 42.42 -6.59
CA SER A 252 6.51 42.05 -5.63
C SER A 252 6.60 40.54 -5.44
N SER A 253 7.26 40.13 -4.36
CA SER A 253 7.15 38.78 -3.78
C SER A 253 5.71 38.41 -3.41
N ASP A 254 4.79 39.39 -3.42
CA ASP A 254 3.40 39.22 -2.99
C ASP A 254 2.47 38.67 -4.09
N ALA A 255 2.96 38.48 -5.32
CA ALA A 255 2.19 37.82 -6.37
C ALA A 255 2.21 36.28 -6.26
N ALA A 256 3.16 35.71 -5.49
CA ALA A 256 3.27 34.26 -5.30
C ALA A 256 2.27 33.71 -4.26
N SER A 257 1.73 34.55 -3.36
CA SER A 257 0.74 34.16 -2.35
C SER A 257 -0.71 34.18 -2.85
N SER A 258 -0.95 34.66 -4.08
CA SER A 258 -2.29 34.79 -4.68
C SER A 258 -2.60 33.73 -5.75
N MET A 259 -1.65 32.84 -6.10
CA MET A 259 -1.92 31.74 -7.03
C MET A 259 -2.14 30.43 -6.26
N PRO A 260 -3.19 29.66 -6.54
CA PRO A 260 -3.47 28.39 -5.89
C PRO A 260 -2.57 27.29 -6.49
N ALA A 261 -1.26 27.42 -6.32
CA ALA A 261 -0.31 26.45 -6.82
C ALA A 261 0.19 25.59 -5.64
N PHE A 262 -0.53 24.49 -5.41
CA PHE A 262 -0.25 23.46 -4.39
C PHE A 262 1.17 22.87 -4.45
N TRP A 263 1.86 23.00 -5.59
CA TRP A 263 3.19 22.45 -5.84
C TRP A 263 4.34 23.42 -5.55
N LEU A 264 4.05 24.66 -5.14
CA LEU A 264 5.09 25.61 -4.71
C LEU A 264 5.49 25.30 -3.25
N PRO A 265 6.78 25.08 -2.93
CA PRO A 265 7.23 24.73 -1.58
C PRO A 265 6.79 25.70 -0.46
N ASN A 266 6.55 26.98 -0.80
CA ASN A 266 6.06 28.01 0.13
C ASN A 266 4.54 27.96 0.40
N MET A 267 3.78 27.18 -0.37
CA MET A 267 2.32 27.00 -0.22
C MET A 267 1.89 25.53 -0.12
N ALA A 268 2.84 24.59 -0.26
CA ALA A 268 2.62 23.23 0.17
C ALA A 268 2.15 23.28 1.64
N PRO A 269 1.07 22.59 2.02
CA PRO A 269 0.72 22.47 3.42
C PRO A 269 1.98 21.96 4.10
N GLN A 270 2.62 22.80 4.92
CA GLN A 270 3.69 22.32 5.76
C GLN A 270 3.07 21.14 6.47
N VAL A 271 3.61 19.96 6.21
CA VAL A 271 3.31 18.77 6.99
C VAL A 271 3.94 19.07 8.34
N HIS A 272 3.30 19.95 9.12
CA HIS A 272 3.15 19.70 10.52
C HIS A 272 2.64 18.29 10.53
N ASP A 273 3.53 17.38 10.91
CA ASP A 273 3.20 16.01 11.18
C ASP A 273 2.14 16.07 12.28
N GLN A 274 0.90 16.28 11.86
CA GLN A 274 -0.28 15.76 12.50
C GLN A 274 -0.30 14.25 12.21
N GLY A 275 0.85 13.54 12.20
CA GLY A 275 1.35 12.98 13.45
C GLY A 275 0.20 12.88 14.39
N ALA A 276 -0.54 11.80 14.19
CA ALA A 276 -1.85 11.56 14.75
C ALA A 276 -1.95 12.25 16.11
N LYS A 277 -3.08 12.88 16.41
CA LYS A 277 -3.50 13.13 17.80
C LYS A 277 -3.67 11.79 18.56
N SER A 278 -2.74 10.86 18.42
CA SER A 278 -2.26 10.07 19.53
C SER A 278 -1.94 11.04 20.67
N SER A 279 -2.68 10.86 21.76
CA SER A 279 -2.35 11.50 23.02
C SER A 279 -0.84 11.38 23.30
N PRO A 280 -0.25 12.35 24.03
CA PRO A 280 1.16 12.29 24.48
C PRO A 280 1.51 10.99 25.24
N ASP A 281 0.48 10.24 25.63
CA ASP A 281 0.53 8.96 26.33
C ASP A 281 0.83 7.75 25.43
N ARG A 282 0.86 7.91 24.09
CA ARG A 282 1.07 6.82 23.11
C ARG A 282 2.51 6.70 22.60
N ALA A 283 3.33 7.74 22.73
CA ALA A 283 4.69 7.81 22.17
C ALA A 283 5.81 7.37 23.14
N SER A 284 5.50 6.99 24.39
CA SER A 284 6.53 6.81 25.45
C SER A 284 6.63 5.38 26.00
N THR A 285 5.75 4.47 25.62
CA THR A 285 5.68 3.13 26.24
C THR A 285 5.86 2.03 25.21
N THR A 286 6.68 1.04 25.56
CA THR A 286 6.83 -0.19 24.78
C THR A 286 5.51 -0.94 24.64
N LEU A 287 5.32 -1.60 23.49
CA LEU A 287 4.09 -2.27 23.10
C LEU A 287 4.32 -3.76 22.93
N CYS A 288 3.30 -4.54 23.24
CA CYS A 288 3.21 -5.92 22.79
C CYS A 288 2.96 -5.94 21.27
N THR A 289 3.73 -6.76 20.55
CA THR A 289 3.71 -6.90 19.08
C THR A 289 2.79 -8.03 18.58
N ALA A 290 1.98 -8.63 19.46
CA ALA A 290 1.01 -9.64 19.07
C ALA A 290 -0.22 -9.03 18.37
N THR A 291 -1.26 -9.86 18.16
CA THR A 291 -2.48 -9.55 17.40
C THR A 291 -3.15 -8.25 17.82
N ARG A 292 -3.11 -7.91 19.12
CA ARG A 292 -3.64 -6.66 19.66
C ARG A 292 -2.54 -5.89 20.42
N PRO A 293 -2.03 -4.78 19.86
CA PRO A 293 -0.98 -4.02 20.51
C PRO A 293 -1.51 -3.36 21.78
N HIS A 294 -0.81 -3.60 22.89
CA HIS A 294 -1.12 -3.02 24.20
C HIS A 294 0.17 -2.61 24.91
N LYS A 295 0.07 -1.69 25.86
CA LYS A 295 1.23 -1.22 26.65
C LYS A 295 1.82 -2.40 27.44
N LEU A 296 3.10 -2.69 27.22
CA LEU A 296 3.80 -3.80 27.85
C LEU A 296 5.17 -3.34 28.35
N LEU A 297 5.42 -3.51 29.64
CA LEU A 297 6.70 -3.25 30.29
C LEU A 297 7.31 -4.58 30.75
N ALA A 298 8.63 -4.65 30.83
CA ALA A 298 9.32 -5.87 31.29
C ALA A 298 8.87 -6.35 32.68
N LYS A 299 8.45 -5.42 33.56
CA LYS A 299 7.91 -5.72 34.90
C LYS A 299 6.56 -6.44 34.88
N HIS A 300 5.82 -6.34 33.78
CA HIS A 300 4.50 -6.96 33.64
C HIS A 300 4.60 -8.39 33.08
N LEU A 301 5.81 -8.87 32.77
CA LEU A 301 6.03 -10.23 32.31
C LEU A 301 5.91 -11.20 33.46
N ILE A 302 5.15 -12.26 33.23
CA ILE A 302 4.84 -13.28 34.22
C ILE A 302 5.47 -14.57 33.72
N GLN A 303 6.25 -15.22 34.58
CA GLN A 303 6.86 -16.50 34.23
C GLN A 303 5.77 -17.58 34.14
N VAL A 304 5.84 -18.40 33.11
CA VAL A 304 4.91 -19.50 32.88
C VAL A 304 5.63 -20.83 33.15
N CYS A 305 4.97 -21.71 33.88
CA CYS A 305 5.47 -23.03 34.24
C CYS A 305 4.48 -24.09 33.75
N PHE A 306 4.83 -24.75 32.64
CA PHE A 306 4.10 -25.92 32.16
C PHE A 306 4.58 -27.18 32.88
N SER A 307 3.66 -28.01 33.35
CA SER A 307 3.99 -29.35 33.82
C SER A 307 4.18 -30.28 32.63
N ILE A 308 5.34 -30.93 32.58
CA ILE A 308 5.78 -31.77 31.46
C ILE A 308 5.88 -33.21 31.94
N ARG A 309 5.41 -34.15 31.11
CA ARG A 309 5.62 -35.59 31.30
C ARG A 309 6.23 -36.19 30.03
N PRO A 310 7.24 -37.07 30.13
CA PRO A 310 7.72 -37.82 28.98
C PRO A 310 6.70 -38.91 28.63
N ARG A 311 6.30 -38.98 27.36
CA ARG A 311 5.47 -40.07 26.80
C ARG A 311 6.01 -40.42 25.43
N ASP A 312 6.34 -41.70 25.19
CA ASP A 312 6.84 -42.20 23.90
C ASP A 312 8.04 -41.40 23.33
N GLY A 313 8.92 -40.92 24.22
CA GLY A 313 10.10 -40.13 23.84
C GLY A 313 9.81 -38.66 23.48
N GLN A 314 8.58 -38.18 23.66
CA GLN A 314 8.20 -36.77 23.47
C GLN A 314 7.71 -36.14 24.78
N ASP A 315 8.09 -34.88 25.00
CA ASP A 315 7.67 -34.10 26.14
C ASP A 315 6.25 -33.58 25.95
N GLN A 316 5.29 -34.13 26.70
CA GLN A 316 3.89 -33.71 26.65
C GLN A 316 3.55 -32.82 27.84
N THR A 317 2.98 -31.65 27.57
CA THR A 317 2.50 -30.75 28.62
C THR A 317 1.08 -31.13 29.06
N PHE A 318 0.80 -31.07 30.36
CA PHE A 318 -0.48 -31.49 30.92
C PHE A 318 -0.93 -30.62 32.10
N CYS A 319 -2.21 -30.72 32.46
CA CYS A 319 -2.77 -30.05 33.63
C CYS A 319 -2.44 -30.80 34.93
N PRO A 320 -1.83 -30.17 35.94
CA PRO A 320 -1.46 -30.82 37.20
C PRO A 320 -2.66 -31.47 37.91
N CYS A 321 -3.82 -30.83 37.89
CA CYS A 321 -5.00 -31.30 38.63
C CYS A 321 -5.71 -32.50 37.96
N CYS A 322 -6.02 -32.39 36.67
CA CYS A 322 -6.82 -33.41 35.97
C CYS A 322 -6.00 -34.36 35.09
N LYS A 323 -4.69 -34.15 34.99
CA LYS A 323 -3.75 -34.93 34.16
C LYS A 323 -4.09 -34.95 32.67
N LYS A 324 -4.98 -34.07 32.22
CA LYS A 324 -5.38 -33.90 30.81
C LYS A 324 -4.25 -33.24 30.02
N GLU A 325 -3.96 -33.80 28.85
CA GLU A 325 -2.96 -33.26 27.92
C GLU A 325 -3.44 -31.95 27.31
N TYR A 326 -2.52 -31.00 27.17
CA TYR A 326 -2.79 -29.76 26.45
C TYR A 326 -2.65 -29.99 24.94
N THR A 327 -3.60 -29.44 24.20
CA THR A 327 -3.63 -29.44 22.73
C THR A 327 -3.85 -28.00 22.26
N ASN A 328 -3.66 -27.72 20.97
CA ASN A 328 -3.89 -26.37 20.40
C ASN A 328 -5.31 -25.82 20.66
N VAL A 329 -6.27 -26.72 20.92
CA VAL A 329 -7.66 -26.38 21.21
C VAL A 329 -7.90 -26.10 22.69
N SER A 330 -7.07 -26.63 23.58
CA SER A 330 -7.28 -26.55 25.02
C SER A 330 -7.18 -25.10 25.51
N GLN A 331 -8.24 -24.64 26.18
CA GLN A 331 -8.19 -23.37 26.90
C GLN A 331 -7.42 -23.57 28.21
N THR A 332 -6.37 -22.78 28.38
CA THR A 332 -5.45 -22.85 29.53
C THR A 332 -5.32 -21.48 30.18
N TYR A 333 -5.01 -21.49 31.48
CA TYR A 333 -4.91 -20.30 32.31
C TYR A 333 -3.63 -20.36 33.13
N VAL A 334 -2.95 -19.22 33.23
CA VAL A 334 -1.77 -19.01 34.08
C VAL A 334 -2.17 -18.26 35.33
N LEU A 335 -1.67 -18.71 36.47
CA LEU A 335 -1.82 -17.99 37.74
C LEU A 335 -0.63 -17.05 37.95
N ARG A 336 -0.85 -15.73 37.97
CA ARG A 336 0.19 -14.69 38.09
C ARG A 336 1.17 -14.91 39.26
N PRO A 337 0.76 -15.31 40.48
CA PRO A 337 1.67 -15.42 41.62
C PRO A 337 2.73 -16.52 41.47
N CYS A 338 2.43 -17.61 40.77
CA CYS A 338 3.28 -18.80 40.71
C CYS A 338 3.61 -19.31 39.31
N GLY A 339 2.94 -18.81 38.27
CA GLY A 339 3.19 -19.18 36.88
C GLY A 339 2.62 -20.52 36.42
N HIS A 340 2.04 -21.33 37.31
CA HIS A 340 1.49 -22.65 36.97
C HIS A 340 0.31 -22.53 36.00
N VAL A 341 0.26 -23.46 35.04
CA VAL A 341 -0.76 -23.52 33.99
C VAL A 341 -1.80 -24.60 34.30
N PHE A 342 -3.08 -24.24 34.26
CA PHE A 342 -4.21 -25.16 34.45
C PHE A 342 -5.18 -25.11 33.26
N CYS A 343 -5.92 -26.19 33.05
CA CYS A 343 -7.00 -26.20 32.05
C CYS A 343 -8.20 -25.36 32.52
N ALA A 344 -9.04 -24.93 31.57
CA ALA A 344 -10.23 -24.14 31.84
C ALA A 344 -11.16 -24.75 32.90
N SER A 345 -11.41 -26.06 32.83
CA SER A 345 -12.30 -26.74 33.79
C SER A 345 -11.75 -26.69 35.22
N CYS A 346 -10.48 -27.00 35.42
CA CYS A 346 -9.85 -26.97 36.74
C CYS A 346 -9.71 -25.55 37.27
N THR A 347 -9.40 -24.59 36.41
CA THR A 347 -9.33 -23.17 36.80
C THR A 347 -10.70 -22.66 37.22
N ALA A 348 -11.75 -23.01 36.46
CA ALA A 348 -13.11 -22.62 36.76
C ALA A 348 -13.58 -23.18 38.12
N THR A 349 -13.35 -24.47 38.38
CA THR A 349 -13.83 -25.13 39.59
C THR A 349 -13.01 -24.85 40.82
N LEU A 350 -11.67 -24.82 40.70
CA LEU A 350 -10.76 -24.77 41.85
C LEU A 350 -10.28 -23.36 42.19
N VAL A 351 -10.36 -22.41 41.24
CA VAL A 351 -9.82 -21.05 41.42
C VAL A 351 -10.90 -20.00 41.27
N THR A 352 -11.59 -19.91 40.13
CA THR A 352 -12.51 -18.78 39.88
C THR A 352 -13.80 -18.86 40.67
N LYS A 353 -14.43 -20.04 40.77
CA LYS A 353 -15.65 -20.21 41.59
C LYS A 353 -15.44 -19.86 43.06
N PRO A 354 -14.41 -20.41 43.76
CA PRO A 354 -14.13 -20.02 45.14
C PRO A 354 -13.88 -18.51 45.30
N LEU A 355 -13.21 -17.89 44.32
CA LEU A 355 -12.92 -16.45 44.34
C LEU A 355 -14.19 -15.60 44.22
N GLU A 356 -15.15 -16.02 43.41
CA GLU A 356 -16.42 -15.32 43.17
C GLU A 356 -17.44 -15.57 44.30
N GLU A 357 -17.54 -16.79 44.83
CA GLU A 357 -18.54 -17.18 45.83
C GLU A 357 -18.16 -16.80 47.25
N SER A 358 -16.88 -16.93 47.63
CA SER A 358 -16.46 -16.77 49.03
C SER A 358 -15.93 -15.37 49.37
N GLY A 359 -15.65 -14.53 48.35
CA GLY A 359 -14.96 -13.25 48.51
C GLY A 359 -13.58 -13.33 49.16
N LYS A 360 -13.05 -14.56 49.36
CA LYS A 360 -11.74 -14.83 49.96
C LYS A 360 -10.73 -15.20 48.89
N ALA A 361 -9.45 -14.94 49.19
CA ALA A 361 -8.34 -15.32 48.33
C ALA A 361 -8.36 -16.84 48.07
N SER A 362 -8.34 -17.23 46.80
CA SER A 362 -8.17 -18.62 46.39
C SER A 362 -6.68 -18.99 46.43
N SER A 363 -6.35 -20.28 46.36
CA SER A 363 -4.96 -20.75 46.36
C SER A 363 -4.66 -21.61 45.14
N CYS A 364 -3.41 -21.55 44.68
CA CYS A 364 -2.94 -22.42 43.61
C CYS A 364 -3.01 -23.90 44.05
N PRO A 365 -3.63 -24.80 43.26
CA PRO A 365 -3.72 -26.22 43.64
C PRO A 365 -2.37 -26.95 43.75
N GLU A 366 -1.33 -26.45 43.08
CA GLU A 366 -0.02 -27.11 43.04
C GLU A 366 0.92 -26.63 44.16
N CYS A 367 0.99 -25.31 44.37
CA CYS A 367 1.98 -24.69 45.26
C CYS A 367 1.36 -23.89 46.41
N SER A 368 0.03 -23.89 46.55
CA SER A 368 -0.71 -23.14 47.58
C SER A 368 -0.48 -21.62 47.59
N ALA A 369 0.11 -21.05 46.53
CA ALA A 369 0.27 -19.61 46.41
C ALA A 369 -1.09 -18.89 46.43
N SER A 370 -1.19 -17.80 47.18
CA SER A 370 -2.43 -17.03 47.34
C SER A 370 -2.76 -16.21 46.09
N ILE A 371 -4.01 -16.28 45.66
CA ILE A 371 -4.59 -15.62 44.49
C ILE A 371 -5.68 -14.68 44.99
N GLN A 372 -5.40 -13.39 44.95
CA GLN A 372 -6.24 -12.37 45.58
C GLN A 372 -7.32 -11.84 44.66
N ALA A 373 -7.05 -11.77 43.35
CA ALA A 373 -7.95 -11.11 42.41
C ALA A 373 -8.12 -11.89 41.11
N ARG A 374 -9.27 -11.67 40.44
CA ARG A 374 -9.60 -12.32 39.16
C ARG A 374 -8.58 -11.99 38.06
N ARG A 375 -7.97 -10.81 38.14
CA ARG A 375 -6.88 -10.36 37.25
C ARG A 375 -5.62 -11.23 37.34
N ASP A 376 -5.43 -11.99 38.42
CA ASP A 376 -4.28 -12.88 38.62
C ASP A 376 -4.49 -14.23 37.92
N VAL A 377 -5.68 -14.48 37.39
CA VAL A 377 -5.99 -15.62 36.52
C VAL A 377 -5.98 -15.13 35.08
N ILE A 378 -4.92 -15.47 34.34
CA ILE A 378 -4.67 -14.96 32.99
C ILE A 378 -5.00 -16.06 31.98
N PRO A 379 -5.99 -15.87 31.09
CA PRO A 379 -6.22 -16.81 30.00
C PRO A 379 -5.07 -16.75 29.00
N LEU A 380 -4.49 -17.88 28.62
CA LEU A 380 -3.51 -17.90 27.54
C LEU A 380 -4.22 -17.83 26.19
N GLU A 381 -3.72 -16.95 25.30
CA GLU A 381 -4.27 -16.81 23.96
C GLU A 381 -3.94 -18.06 23.12
N ARG A 382 -4.96 -18.56 22.43
CA ARG A 382 -4.86 -19.71 21.52
C ARG A 382 -5.33 -19.28 20.14
N GLU A 383 -4.67 -19.81 19.11
CA GLU A 383 -5.09 -19.62 17.72
C GLU A 383 -6.06 -20.74 17.32
N GLY A 384 -7.22 -20.36 16.77
CA GLY A 384 -8.28 -21.30 16.33
C GLY A 384 -9.33 -21.62 17.42
N THR A 385 -10.45 -22.23 17.02
CA THR A 385 -11.49 -22.72 17.94
C THR A 385 -11.64 -24.24 17.85
N GLY A 386 -12.01 -24.89 18.97
CA GLY A 386 -12.15 -26.35 19.04
C GLY A 386 -13.33 -26.96 18.31
N PHE A 387 -14.15 -26.14 17.65
CA PHE A 387 -15.35 -26.57 16.97
C PHE A 387 -15.21 -26.32 15.47
N ALA A 388 -15.49 -27.34 14.65
CA ALA A 388 -15.52 -27.23 13.20
C ALA A 388 -16.56 -26.20 12.69
N SER A 389 -17.55 -25.82 13.51
CA SER A 389 -18.51 -24.74 13.24
C SER A 389 -18.05 -23.35 13.69
N GLY A 390 -16.97 -23.22 14.47
CA GLY A 390 -16.43 -21.94 14.93
C GLY A 390 -15.34 -21.38 14.01
N GLY A 391 -15.31 -21.82 12.75
CA GLY A 391 -14.28 -21.50 11.75
C GLY A 391 -14.38 -20.08 11.24
N GLN A 392 -13.93 -19.11 12.03
CA GLN A 392 -13.74 -17.72 11.59
C GLN A 392 -12.33 -17.49 11.02
N SER A 393 -11.47 -18.51 10.97
CA SER A 393 -10.12 -18.43 10.40
C SER A 393 -10.16 -18.63 8.88
N GLU A 394 -10.96 -17.81 8.20
CA GLU A 394 -10.91 -17.64 6.75
C GLU A 394 -9.98 -16.48 6.43
N VAL A 395 -8.93 -16.75 5.66
CA VAL A 395 -8.09 -15.68 5.13
C VAL A 395 -8.69 -15.24 3.81
N HIS A 396 -9.12 -13.99 3.77
CA HIS A 396 -9.52 -13.32 2.55
C HIS A 396 -8.32 -12.57 2.00
N THR A 397 -7.82 -13.02 0.86
CA THR A 397 -6.90 -12.22 0.06
C THR A 397 -7.72 -11.49 -0.99
N GLN A 398 -7.77 -10.17 -0.88
CA GLN A 398 -8.26 -9.34 -1.98
C GLN A 398 -7.19 -9.41 -3.06
N GLY A 399 -7.48 -10.15 -4.14
CA GLY A 399 -6.70 -10.04 -5.36
C GLY A 399 -6.83 -8.63 -5.93
N ILE A 400 -5.99 -8.30 -6.90
CA ILE A 400 -6.17 -7.07 -7.68
C ILE A 400 -7.52 -7.21 -8.36
N ALA A 401 -8.49 -6.43 -7.90
CA ALA A 401 -9.77 -6.34 -8.57
C ALA A 401 -9.46 -5.71 -9.92
N PHE A 402 -9.69 -6.48 -10.98
CA PHE A 402 -9.90 -5.84 -12.26
C PHE A 402 -11.27 -5.17 -12.16
N GLN A 403 -11.27 -3.89 -11.80
CA GLN A 403 -12.48 -3.08 -11.74
C GLN A 403 -13.10 -3.04 -13.14
N GLY A 404 -14.11 -3.88 -13.33
CA GLY A 404 -15.07 -3.83 -14.43
C GLY A 404 -16.43 -3.53 -13.86
#